data_AF-A0A183GVW0-F1
#
_entry.id   AF-A0A183GVW0-F1
#
_cell.length_a   1.000
_cell.length_b   1.000
_cell.length_c   1.000
_cell.angle_alpha   90.00
_cell.angle_beta   90.00
_cell.angle_gamma   90.00
#
_symmetry.space_group_name_H-M   'P 1'
#
loop_
_entity.id
_entity.type
_entity.pdbx_description
1 polymer ?
#
loop_
_entity_poly.entity_id
_entity_poly.type
_entity_poly.pdbx_seq_one_letter_code
_entity_poly.pdbx_strand_id
1 'polypeptide(L)'
;LTAQNYKARCFSLQSELDTSEAVQKDFVQLSQSLQIQLEKIRQSEQEVRWQWEDDVENCSGCGTSVVKMKPRPRCLHCCKIFCTSCVQHTVPSGPTRRPANVCQVCHTLLNRQVN
;
A
#
# COMPACT_ATOMS: atom_id res chain seq x y z
N LEU A 1 -13.33 55.70 5.57
CA LEU A 1 -13.24 54.68 4.49
C LEU A 1 -11.93 53.89 4.49
N THR A 2 -10.75 54.53 4.57
CA THR A 2 -9.44 53.85 4.48
C THR A 2 -9.17 52.83 5.58
N ALA A 3 -9.43 53.17 6.85
CA ALA A 3 -9.19 52.25 7.98
C ALA A 3 -10.02 50.95 7.94
N GLN A 4 -11.25 51.01 7.41
CA GLN A 4 -12.10 49.83 7.23
C GLN A 4 -11.58 48.92 6.11
N ASN A 5 -11.10 49.50 5.01
CA ASN A 5 -10.45 48.74 3.94
C ASN A 5 -9.17 48.03 4.41
N TYR A 6 -8.35 48.69 5.24
CA TYR A 6 -7.17 48.04 5.82
C TYR A 6 -7.56 46.87 6.74
N LYS A 7 -8.59 47.03 7.58
CA LYS A 7 -9.09 45.93 8.43
C LYS A 7 -9.60 44.74 7.62
N ALA A 8 -10.39 44.98 6.56
CA ALA A 8 -10.88 43.93 5.68
C ALA A 8 -9.73 43.19 4.96
N ARG A 9 -8.70 43.93 4.53
CA ARG A 9 -7.52 43.37 3.89
C ARG A 9 -6.67 42.55 4.86
N CYS A 10 -6.47 43.02 6.10
CA CYS A 10 -5.78 42.24 7.12
C CYS A 10 -6.52 40.93 7.45
N PHE A 11 -7.85 40.97 7.53
CA PHE A 11 -8.64 39.76 7.77
C PHE A 11 -8.51 38.75 6.63
N SER A 12 -8.54 39.22 5.38
CA SER A 12 -8.35 38.33 4.21
C SER A 12 -6.97 37.70 4.20
N LEU A 13 -5.91 38.50 4.42
CA LEU A 13 -4.54 37.99 4.48
C LEU A 13 -4.33 37.01 5.62
N GLN A 14 -4.95 37.23 6.78
CA GLN A 14 -4.90 36.28 7.89
C GLN A 14 -5.58 34.96 7.52
N SER A 15 -6.76 35.01 6.90
CA SER A 15 -7.46 33.81 6.44
C SER A 15 -6.66 33.03 5.39
N GLU A 16 -5.98 33.71 4.47
CA GLU A 16 -5.11 33.09 3.49
C GLU A 16 -3.89 32.44 4.16
N LEU A 17 -3.28 33.11 5.15
CA LEU A 17 -2.16 32.57 5.91
C LEU A 17 -2.56 31.31 6.69
N ASP A 18 -3.69 31.35 7.41
CA ASP A 18 -4.20 30.22 8.19
C ASP A 18 -4.49 29.01 7.27
N THR A 19 -5.06 29.28 6.09
CA THR A 19 -5.32 28.25 5.08
C THR A 19 -4.01 27.65 4.56
N SER A 20 -3.02 28.50 4.25
CA SER A 20 -1.72 28.05 3.78
C SER A 20 -0.97 27.23 4.84
N GLU A 21 -1.05 27.63 6.11
CA GLU A 21 -0.45 26.90 7.23
C GLU A 21 -1.07 25.51 7.38
N ALA A 22 -2.40 25.42 7.31
CA ALA A 22 -3.10 24.14 7.37
C ALA A 22 -2.66 23.20 6.23
N VAL A 23 -2.62 23.69 5.00
CA VAL A 23 -2.18 22.90 3.83
C VAL A 23 -0.72 22.45 3.98
N GLN A 24 0.16 23.33 4.48
CA GLN A 24 1.56 22.97 4.68
C GLN A 24 1.72 21.88 5.75
N LYS A 25 0.95 21.94 6.84
CA LYS A 25 0.95 20.90 7.87
C LYS A 25 0.49 19.56 7.32
N ASP A 26 -0.57 19.54 6.52
CA ASP A 26 -1.07 18.31 5.88
C ASP A 26 -0.04 17.72 4.92
N PHE A 27 0.66 18.57 4.16
CA PHE A 27 1.74 18.14 3.28
C PHE A 27 2.88 17.48 4.06
N VAL A 28 3.30 18.08 5.18
CA VAL A 28 4.33 17.49 6.05
C VAL A 28 3.88 16.13 6.60
N GLN A 29 2.64 16.03 7.10
CA GLN A 29 2.11 14.77 7.60
C GLN A 29 2.05 13.68 6.52
N LEU A 30 1.59 14.03 5.32
CA LEU A 30 1.52 13.10 4.21
C LEU A 30 2.91 12.64 3.77
N SER A 31 3.86 13.56 3.64
CA SER A 31 5.25 13.23 3.26
C SER A 31 5.93 12.31 4.28
N GLN A 32 5.73 12.54 5.58
CA GLN A 32 6.24 11.65 6.63
C GLN A 32 5.60 10.26 6.56
N SER A 33 4.28 10.19 6.35
CA SER A 33 3.56 8.92 6.20
C SER A 33 4.10 8.12 5.00
N LEU A 34 4.34 8.78 3.88
CA LEU A 34 4.94 8.17 2.68
C LEU A 34 6.37 7.68 2.96
N GLN A 35 7.20 8.46 3.65
CA GLN A 35 8.56 8.04 4.02
C GLN A 35 8.55 6.77 4.89
N ILE A 36 7.63 6.70 5.87
CA ILE A 36 7.47 5.49 6.69
C ILE A 36 7.05 4.29 5.85
N GLN A 37 6.12 4.47 4.91
CA GLN A 37 5.70 3.39 4.01
C GLN A 37 6.83 2.90 3.11
N LEU A 38 7.65 3.81 2.57
CA LEU A 38 8.81 3.46 1.75
C LEU A 38 9.84 2.66 2.55
N GLU A 39 10.13 3.07 3.78
CA GLU A 39 11.09 2.35 4.64
C GLU A 39 10.59 0.94 4.99
N LYS A 40 9.28 0.76 5.22
CA LYS A 40 8.67 -0.56 5.39
C LYS A 40 8.86 -1.45 4.16
N ILE A 41 8.71 -0.91 2.96
CA ILE A 41 8.95 -1.65 1.71
C ILE A 41 10.42 -2.05 1.63
N ARG A 42 11.34 -1.12 1.86
CA ARG A 42 12.80 -1.37 1.83
C ARG A 42 13.22 -2.46 2.81
N GLN A 43 12.68 -2.45 4.03
CA GLN A 43 12.92 -3.51 5.02
C GLN A 43 12.41 -4.86 4.53
N SER A 44 11.21 -4.90 3.93
CA SER A 44 10.61 -6.13 3.39
C SER A 44 11.37 -6.73 2.19
N GLU A 45 12.24 -5.97 1.53
CA GLU A 45 13.12 -6.48 0.47
C GLU A 45 14.29 -7.30 1.01
N GLN A 46 14.72 -7.05 2.25
CA GLN A 46 15.81 -7.76 2.91
C GLN A 46 15.33 -8.99 3.69
N GLU A 47 14.03 -9.11 3.93
CA GLU A 47 13.43 -10.23 4.64
C GLU A 47 13.38 -11.51 3.78
N VAL A 48 13.71 -12.65 4.39
CA VAL A 48 13.47 -13.96 3.78
C VAL A 48 11.95 -14.14 3.63
N ARG A 49 11.47 -14.09 2.39
CA ARG A 49 10.04 -14.18 2.06
C ARG A 49 9.45 -15.58 2.21
N TRP A 50 10.29 -16.59 2.34
CA TRP A 50 9.85 -17.97 2.52
C TRP A 50 9.22 -18.16 3.90
N GLN A 51 8.01 -18.69 3.91
CA GLN A 51 7.27 -19.00 5.14
C GLN A 51 7.13 -20.52 5.28
N TRP A 52 7.45 -21.03 6.47
CA TRP A 52 7.12 -22.39 6.85
C TRP A 52 5.61 -22.49 7.07
N GLU A 53 5.01 -23.60 6.62
CA GLU A 53 3.56 -23.76 6.72
C GLU A 53 3.09 -23.78 8.18
N ASP A 54 3.89 -24.33 9.08
CA ASP A 54 3.53 -24.46 10.50
C ASP A 54 3.56 -23.12 11.24
N ASP A 55 4.32 -22.13 10.74
CA ASP A 55 4.46 -20.80 11.34
C ASP A 55 3.36 -19.82 10.91
N VAL A 56 2.51 -20.18 9.95
CA VAL A 56 1.48 -19.27 9.41
C VAL A 56 0.09 -19.78 9.71
N GLU A 57 -0.58 -19.21 10.70
CA GLU A 57 -1.94 -19.62 11.05
C GLU A 57 -3.01 -18.89 10.23
N ASN A 58 -2.72 -17.66 9.80
CA ASN A 58 -3.68 -16.74 9.19
C ASN A 58 -3.24 -16.31 7.79
N CYS A 59 -4.22 -16.14 6.91
CA CYS A 59 -4.02 -15.62 5.57
C CYS A 59 -3.41 -14.21 5.62
N SER A 60 -2.31 -13.98 4.89
CA SER A 60 -1.62 -12.68 4.84
C SER A 60 -2.44 -11.54 4.21
N GLY A 61 -3.59 -11.85 3.59
CA GLY A 61 -4.51 -10.89 2.98
C GLY A 61 -5.71 -10.53 3.86
N CYS A 62 -6.53 -11.52 4.24
CA CYS A 62 -7.78 -11.31 4.97
C CYS A 62 -7.76 -11.77 6.44
N GLY A 63 -6.68 -12.37 6.93
CA GLY A 63 -6.57 -12.87 8.31
C GLY A 63 -7.32 -14.17 8.61
N THR A 64 -8.12 -14.71 7.67
CA THR A 64 -8.80 -16.00 7.85
C THR A 64 -7.80 -17.13 8.11
N SER A 65 -8.14 -18.08 9.01
CA SER A 65 -7.27 -19.21 9.30
C SER A 65 -6.99 -20.05 8.05
N VAL A 66 -5.72 -20.36 7.83
CA VAL A 66 -5.24 -21.21 6.73
C VAL A 66 -4.76 -22.58 7.22
N VAL A 67 -4.87 -22.88 8.51
CA VAL A 67 -4.36 -24.11 9.16
C VAL A 67 -4.91 -25.39 8.52
N LYS A 68 -6.15 -25.34 8.05
CA LYS A 68 -6.82 -26.49 7.42
C LYS A 68 -6.55 -26.63 5.92
N MET A 69 -5.81 -25.70 5.30
CA MET A 69 -5.59 -25.67 3.85
C MET A 69 -4.26 -26.36 3.52
N LYS A 70 -4.29 -27.52 2.85
CA LYS A 70 -3.08 -28.29 2.50
C LYS A 70 -3.04 -28.63 1.00
N PRO A 71 -1.97 -28.26 0.26
CA PRO A 71 -0.91 -27.34 0.68
C PRO A 71 -1.46 -25.93 0.94
N ARG A 72 -0.78 -25.13 1.76
CA ARG A 72 -1.23 -23.76 2.03
C ARG A 72 -1.04 -22.91 0.77
N PRO A 73 -2.08 -22.26 0.23
CA PRO A 73 -1.95 -21.46 -0.99
C PRO A 73 -0.95 -20.31 -0.80
N ARG A 74 -0.15 -20.03 -1.83
CA ARG A 74 0.88 -18.99 -1.80
C ARG A 74 0.72 -18.08 -3.01
N CYS A 75 1.09 -16.81 -2.83
CA CYS A 75 1.27 -15.91 -3.96
C CYS A 75 2.55 -16.28 -4.72
N LEU A 76 2.45 -16.53 -6.03
CA LEU A 76 3.61 -16.89 -6.87
C LEU A 76 4.54 -15.72 -7.20
N HIS A 77 4.31 -14.53 -6.63
CA HIS A 77 5.21 -13.37 -6.74
C HIS A 77 5.92 -13.03 -5.42
N CYS A 78 5.17 -12.90 -4.32
CA CYS A 78 5.73 -12.51 -3.02
C CYS A 78 5.97 -13.70 -2.07
N CYS A 79 5.61 -14.92 -2.47
CA CYS A 79 5.80 -16.18 -1.74
C CYS A 79 5.07 -16.32 -0.39
N LYS A 80 4.39 -15.27 0.09
CA LYS A 80 3.60 -15.32 1.32
C LYS A 80 2.39 -16.26 1.18
N ILE A 81 1.92 -16.79 2.31
CA ILE A 81 0.79 -17.71 2.43
C ILE A 81 -0.55 -16.94 2.56
N PHE A 82 -1.57 -17.42 1.84
CA PHE A 82 -2.90 -16.84 1.74
C PHE A 82 -3.99 -17.94 1.73
N CYS A 83 -5.25 -17.56 1.89
CA CYS A 83 -6.38 -18.43 1.56
C CYS A 83 -6.60 -18.44 0.03
N THR A 84 -7.36 -19.42 -0.48
CA THR A 84 -7.65 -19.60 -1.91
C THR A 84 -8.28 -18.36 -2.53
N SER A 85 -9.22 -17.72 -1.83
CA SER A 85 -9.88 -16.49 -2.28
C SER A 85 -8.89 -15.33 -2.44
N CYS A 86 -7.90 -15.20 -1.55
CA CYS A 86 -6.92 -14.12 -1.61
C CYS A 86 -5.85 -14.32 -2.69
N VAL A 87 -5.73 -15.51 -3.29
CA VAL A 87 -4.83 -15.79 -4.43
C VAL A 87 -5.58 -16.32 -5.65
N GLN A 88 -6.80 -15.81 -5.87
CA GLN A 88 -7.64 -16.20 -7.01
C GLN A 88 -7.26 -15.49 -8.32
N HIS A 89 -6.50 -14.39 -8.26
CA HIS A 89 -6.10 -13.62 -9.43
C HIS A 89 -4.84 -14.20 -10.08
N THR A 90 -4.75 -14.09 -11.40
CA THR A 90 -3.66 -14.69 -12.18
C THR A 90 -2.97 -13.64 -13.05
N VAL A 91 -1.65 -13.69 -13.15
CA VAL A 91 -0.83 -12.88 -14.08
C VAL A 91 0.04 -13.78 -14.97
N PRO A 92 0.41 -13.35 -16.19
CA PRO A 92 1.35 -14.11 -17.02
C PRO A 92 2.75 -14.06 -16.42
N SER A 93 3.43 -15.22 -16.34
CA SER A 93 4.77 -15.37 -15.74
C SER A 93 5.75 -16.07 -16.67
N GLY A 94 6.98 -15.54 -16.70
CA GLY A 94 8.10 -16.07 -17.47
C GLY A 94 7.96 -15.96 -18.99
N PRO A 95 8.94 -16.48 -19.76
CA PRO A 95 8.97 -16.36 -21.23
C PRO A 95 7.76 -17.01 -21.92
N THR A 96 7.17 -18.04 -21.30
CA THR A 96 6.02 -18.78 -21.86
C THR A 96 4.66 -18.26 -21.38
N ARG A 97 4.63 -17.12 -20.67
CA ARG A 97 3.40 -16.49 -20.13
C ARG A 97 2.52 -17.47 -19.34
N ARG A 98 3.13 -18.34 -18.54
CA ARG A 98 2.38 -19.30 -17.72
C ARG A 98 1.51 -18.54 -16.71
N PRO A 99 0.26 -18.97 -16.47
CA PRO A 99 -0.59 -18.37 -15.45
C PRO A 99 0.03 -18.55 -14.07
N ALA A 100 0.22 -17.45 -13.34
CA ALA A 100 0.69 -17.43 -11.96
C ALA A 100 -0.35 -16.78 -11.04
N ASN A 101 -0.87 -17.57 -10.10
CA ASN A 101 -1.79 -17.07 -9.07
C ASN A 101 -1.06 -16.17 -8.07
N VAL A 102 -1.62 -14.99 -7.83
CA VAL A 102 -1.01 -13.93 -7.03
C VAL A 102 -2.04 -13.27 -6.11
N CYS A 103 -1.56 -12.68 -5.02
CA CYS A 103 -2.43 -11.89 -4.14
C CYS A 103 -2.85 -10.57 -4.82
N GLN A 104 -3.89 -9.93 -4.29
CA GLN A 104 -4.44 -8.69 -4.88
C GLN A 104 -3.38 -7.59 -5.06
N VAL A 105 -2.48 -7.42 -4.08
CA VAL A 105 -1.39 -6.43 -4.17
C VAL A 105 -0.47 -6.75 -5.34
N CYS A 106 -0.02 -7.99 -5.44
CA CYS A 106 0.88 -8.42 -6.52
C CYS A 106 0.17 -8.40 -7.88
N HIS A 107 -1.12 -8.70 -7.94
CA HIS A 107 -1.91 -8.54 -9.17
C HIS A 107 -1.90 -7.09 -9.65
N THR A 108 -2.18 -6.12 -8.76
CA THR A 108 -2.15 -4.69 -9.12
C THR A 108 -0.75 -4.22 -9.55
N LEU A 109 0.31 -4.72 -8.91
CA LEU A 109 1.69 -4.36 -9.25
C LEU A 109 2.13 -4.93 -10.60
N LEU A 110 1.78 -6.19 -10.89
CA LEU A 110 2.24 -6.93 -12.06
C LEU A 110 1.34 -6.79 -13.28
N ASN A 111 0.05 -6.48 -13.10
CA ASN A 111 -0.89 -6.27 -14.20
C ASN A 111 -0.81 -4.85 -14.80
N ARG A 112 0.29 -4.13 -14.56
CA ARG A 112 0.65 -2.94 -15.33
C ARG A 112 1.21 -3.37 -16.68
N GLN A 113 0.33 -3.79 -17.58
CA GLN A 113 0.58 -3.56 -19.00
C GLN A 113 0.55 -2.04 -19.21
N VAL A 114 1.76 -1.47 -19.30
CA VAL A 114 2.18 -0.40 -20.22
C VAL A 114 1.15 0.73 -20.43
N ASN A 115 1.45 1.92 -19.87
CA ASN A 115 1.10 3.16 -20.58
C ASN A 115 1.84 3.16 -21.92
#